data_AF-A0A955TBJ4-F1
#
_entry.id   AF-A0A955TBJ4-F1
#
_cell.length_a   1.000
_cell.length_b   1.000
_cell.length_c   1.000
_cell.angle_alpha   90.00
_cell.angle_beta   90.00
_cell.angle_gamma   90.00
#
_symmetry.space_group_name_H-M   'P 1'
#
loop_
_entity.id
_entity.type
_entity.pdbx_description
1 polymer ?
#
loop_
_entity_poly.entity_id
_entity_poly.type
_entity_poly.pdbx_seq_one_letter_code
_entity_poly.pdbx_strand_id
1 'polypeptide(L)'
;DPPYELLVNTAGQEVALKVANPDGSASKTVAVEPIGSEESLRYRDWVETNRAYVHEKTGGKVGYFHVPDMGPFGYSEFHRGFLTEIDHEGLIVDIRFNGGGHVSQLLLNKLARDRIGYSVTRWMGVEPYPTESPRGPMACLINEYAGSDGDIFSNGFRTMKLGKLIGRRTWGGVVGIWPRNTLVDGTLTTQPEFSNWFQGVGWGIENYGVDPDIVVDILPADYAAGRDPQLDRGIEEVLKEIEANPPILPDFSERPNLGVH
;
A
#
# COMPACT_ATOMS: atom_id res chain seq x y z
N ASP A 1 -9.48 37.57 -1.44
CA ASP A 1 -9.84 36.30 -2.09
C ASP A 1 -8.74 35.27 -1.88
N PRO A 2 -9.10 34.03 -1.56
CA PRO A 2 -8.14 32.95 -1.52
C PRO A 2 -7.46 32.79 -2.90
N PRO A 3 -6.15 32.56 -2.96
CA PRO A 3 -5.42 32.48 -4.22
C PRO A 3 -5.91 31.38 -5.18
N TYR A 4 -6.60 30.36 -4.68
CA TYR A 4 -7.16 29.27 -5.48
C TYR A 4 -8.38 29.67 -6.33
N GLU A 5 -9.14 30.71 -5.95
CA GLU A 5 -10.31 31.14 -6.73
C GLU A 5 -9.90 31.64 -8.12
N LEU A 6 -8.70 32.22 -8.23
CA LEU A 6 -8.14 32.72 -9.50
C LEU A 6 -7.68 31.61 -10.44
N LEU A 7 -7.64 30.36 -9.97
CA LEU A 7 -7.26 29.17 -10.75
C LEU A 7 -8.47 28.35 -11.21
N VAL A 8 -9.69 28.77 -10.86
CA VAL A 8 -10.91 28.08 -11.29
C VAL A 8 -11.07 28.22 -12.80
N ASN A 9 -11.36 27.12 -13.49
CA ASN A 9 -11.48 27.02 -14.95
C ASN A 9 -10.19 27.28 -15.76
N THR A 10 -9.02 27.27 -15.13
CA THR A 10 -7.74 27.46 -15.83
C THR A 10 -6.95 26.15 -16.00
N ALA A 11 -7.53 25.00 -15.67
CA ALA A 11 -6.86 23.71 -15.84
C ALA A 11 -6.50 23.45 -17.31
N GLY A 12 -5.25 23.05 -17.57
CA GLY A 12 -4.71 22.86 -18.92
C GLY A 12 -4.50 24.15 -19.72
N GLN A 13 -4.60 25.31 -19.08
CA GLN A 13 -4.34 26.62 -19.68
C GLN A 13 -3.11 27.27 -19.05
N GLU A 14 -2.25 27.87 -19.86
CA GLU A 14 -1.10 28.60 -19.35
C GLU A 14 -1.58 29.86 -18.59
N VAL A 15 -1.18 29.98 -17.32
CA VAL A 15 -1.43 31.16 -16.48
C VAL A 15 -0.13 31.71 -15.93
N ALA A 16 -0.06 33.03 -15.78
CA ALA A 16 1.09 33.70 -15.19
C ALA A 16 0.90 33.86 -13.68
N LEU A 17 1.76 33.21 -12.88
CA LEU A 17 1.82 33.39 -11.44
C LEU A 17 2.96 34.33 -11.07
N LYS A 18 2.65 35.41 -10.35
CA LYS A 18 3.67 36.23 -9.70
C LYS A 18 3.95 35.69 -8.30
N VAL A 19 5.14 35.15 -8.10
CA VAL A 19 5.59 34.60 -6.81
C VAL A 19 6.65 35.53 -6.24
N ALA A 20 6.50 35.90 -4.97
CA ALA A 20 7.41 36.80 -4.28
C ALA A 20 7.96 36.16 -2.99
N ASN A 21 9.12 36.63 -2.54
CA ASN A 21 9.62 36.33 -1.20
C ASN A 21 8.61 36.81 -0.14
N PRO A 22 8.59 36.19 1.06
CA PRO A 22 7.68 36.60 2.13
C PRO A 22 7.79 38.08 2.52
N ASP A 23 8.99 38.66 2.37
CA ASP A 23 9.30 40.07 2.65
C ASP A 23 9.08 41.02 1.46
N GLY A 24 8.68 40.49 0.30
CA GLY A 24 8.45 41.24 -0.93
C GLY A 24 9.72 41.75 -1.64
N SER A 25 10.91 41.41 -1.14
CA SER A 25 12.20 41.92 -1.64
C SER A 25 12.51 41.51 -3.09
N ALA A 26 12.03 40.34 -3.51
CA ALA A 26 12.14 39.85 -4.87
C ALA A 26 10.84 39.17 -5.31
N SER A 27 10.49 39.34 -6.59
CA SER A 27 9.39 38.62 -7.22
C SER A 27 9.76 38.16 -8.61
N LYS A 28 9.27 36.99 -8.99
CA LYS A 28 9.37 36.46 -10.35
C LYS A 28 7.98 36.11 -10.86
N THR A 29 7.76 36.31 -12.15
CA THR A 29 6.59 35.78 -12.84
C THR A 29 6.96 34.47 -13.49
N VAL A 30 6.17 33.43 -13.25
CA VAL A 30 6.34 32.10 -13.85
C VAL A 30 5.07 31.74 -14.60
N ALA A 31 5.23 31.21 -15.81
CA ALA A 31 4.14 30.56 -16.53
C ALA A 31 3.97 29.15 -15.97
N VAL A 32 2.74 28.78 -15.65
CA VAL A 32 2.39 27.43 -15.19
C VAL A 32 1.15 26.95 -15.92
N GLU A 33 1.02 25.64 -16.05
CA GLU A 33 -0.20 24.98 -16.54
C GLU A 33 -0.85 24.26 -15.34
N PRO A 34 -1.95 24.80 -14.78
CA PRO A 34 -2.63 24.17 -13.66
C PRO A 34 -3.23 22.83 -14.06
N ILE A 35 -3.19 21.87 -13.14
CA ILE A 35 -3.83 20.56 -13.31
C ILE A 35 -5.27 20.60 -12.78
N GLY A 36 -6.13 19.72 -13.33
CA GLY A 36 -7.54 19.63 -12.92
C GLY A 36 -7.75 19.05 -11.52
N SER A 37 -6.78 18.31 -10.98
CA SER A 37 -6.80 17.77 -9.63
C SER A 37 -5.37 17.50 -9.13
N GLU A 38 -5.10 17.81 -7.87
CA GLU A 38 -3.84 17.49 -7.18
C GLU A 38 -3.89 16.15 -6.44
N GLU A 39 -5.01 15.42 -6.49
CA GLU A 39 -5.24 14.21 -5.69
C GLU A 39 -4.13 13.17 -5.87
N SER A 40 -3.73 12.89 -7.11
CA SER A 40 -2.66 11.92 -7.41
C SER A 40 -1.29 12.37 -6.90
N LEU A 41 -1.01 13.69 -6.90
CA LEU A 41 0.22 14.26 -6.37
C LEU A 41 0.26 14.15 -4.85
N ARG A 42 -0.85 14.49 -4.18
CA ARG A 42 -0.99 14.39 -2.72
C ARG A 42 -0.92 12.94 -2.25
N TYR A 43 -1.54 12.04 -3.00
CA TYR A 43 -1.43 10.60 -2.76
C TYR A 43 0.03 10.14 -2.83
N ARG A 44 0.75 10.49 -3.90
CA ARG A 44 2.16 10.09 -4.06
C ARG A 44 3.02 10.66 -2.94
N ASP A 45 2.88 11.94 -2.63
CA ASP A 45 3.62 12.61 -1.56
C ASP A 45 3.40 11.92 -0.20
N TRP A 46 2.16 11.55 0.11
CA TRP A 46 1.83 10.80 1.33
C TRP A 46 2.49 9.41 1.35
N VAL A 47 2.43 8.64 0.25
CA VAL A 47 3.05 7.32 0.18
C VAL A 47 4.57 7.40 0.34
N GLU A 48 5.24 8.31 -0.36
CA GLU A 48 6.69 8.44 -0.30
C GLU A 48 7.14 8.99 1.07
N THR A 49 6.37 9.88 1.70
CA THR A 49 6.63 10.35 3.06
C THR A 49 6.56 9.20 4.07
N ASN A 50 5.53 8.35 4.00
CA ASN A 50 5.42 7.18 4.87
C ASN A 50 6.54 6.16 4.62
N ARG A 51 6.92 5.95 3.35
CA ARG A 51 8.05 5.07 3.02
C ARG A 51 9.35 5.57 3.65
N ALA A 52 9.66 6.85 3.45
CA ALA A 52 10.85 7.48 4.02
C ALA A 52 10.84 7.39 5.56
N TYR A 53 9.68 7.61 6.18
CA TYR A 53 9.51 7.45 7.62
C TYR A 53 9.81 6.03 8.11
N VAL A 54 9.26 5.00 7.45
CA VAL A 54 9.54 3.59 7.78
C VAL A 54 11.03 3.28 7.61
N HIS A 55 11.64 3.71 6.51
CA HIS A 55 13.08 3.50 6.27
C HIS A 55 13.93 4.18 7.34
N GLU A 56 13.65 5.43 7.70
CA GLU A 56 14.38 6.16 8.73
C GLU A 56 14.24 5.46 10.10
N LYS A 57 13.02 5.12 10.51
CA LYS A 57 12.74 4.51 11.82
C LYS A 57 13.33 3.13 11.99
N THR A 58 13.50 2.39 10.89
CA THR A 58 13.99 1.01 10.90
C THR A 58 15.46 0.89 10.48
N GLY A 59 16.12 2.00 10.14
CA GLY A 59 17.47 1.98 9.58
C GLY A 59 17.53 1.23 8.24
N GLY A 60 16.47 1.28 7.44
CA GLY A 60 16.35 0.59 6.16
C GLY A 60 16.14 -0.93 6.27
N LYS A 61 15.67 -1.43 7.43
CA LYS A 61 15.38 -2.86 7.60
C LYS A 61 14.01 -3.27 7.10
N VAL A 62 13.03 -2.36 7.10
CA VAL A 62 11.65 -2.67 6.75
C VAL A 62 11.25 -1.89 5.51
N GLY A 63 10.71 -2.59 4.51
CA GLY A 63 10.14 -1.99 3.31
C GLY A 63 8.70 -1.56 3.52
N TYR A 64 8.22 -0.59 2.74
CA TYR A 64 6.85 -0.10 2.82
C TYR A 64 6.26 0.24 1.47
N PHE A 65 5.05 -0.25 1.21
CA PHE A 65 4.23 0.24 0.12
C PHE A 65 2.75 0.31 0.51
N HIS A 66 2.01 1.09 -0.27
CA HIS A 66 0.58 1.28 -0.10
C HIS A 66 -0.20 0.87 -1.36
N VAL A 67 -1.40 0.33 -1.17
CA VAL A 67 -2.33 -0.05 -2.24
C VAL A 67 -3.67 0.68 -2.07
N PRO A 68 -3.99 1.70 -2.90
CA PRO A 68 -5.14 2.60 -2.72
C PRO A 68 -6.47 2.03 -3.19
N ASP A 69 -6.47 1.06 -4.09
CA ASP A 69 -7.65 0.33 -4.53
C ASP A 69 -7.24 -1.08 -5.00
N MET A 70 -8.18 -1.90 -5.41
CA MET A 70 -7.91 -3.19 -6.07
C MET A 70 -8.29 -3.13 -7.55
N GLY A 71 -8.16 -1.96 -8.17
CA GLY A 71 -8.31 -1.73 -9.60
C GLY A 71 -6.96 -1.62 -10.32
N PRO A 72 -6.96 -1.11 -11.56
CA PRO A 72 -5.73 -0.90 -12.33
C PRO A 72 -4.73 0.04 -11.66
N PHE A 73 -5.21 1.08 -10.97
CA PHE A 73 -4.35 2.04 -10.29
C PHE A 73 -3.63 1.39 -9.12
N GLY A 74 -4.36 0.73 -8.21
CA GLY A 74 -3.76 0.02 -7.10
C GLY A 74 -2.85 -1.12 -7.51
N TYR A 75 -3.16 -1.84 -8.60
CA TYR A 75 -2.25 -2.85 -9.15
C TYR A 75 -0.93 -2.24 -9.65
N SER A 76 -0.97 -1.02 -10.22
CA SER A 76 0.24 -0.27 -10.60
C SER A 76 1.03 0.19 -9.38
N GLU A 77 0.36 0.73 -8.36
CA GLU A 77 0.99 1.15 -7.10
C GLU A 77 1.65 -0.02 -6.38
N PHE A 78 0.97 -1.16 -6.32
CA PHE A 78 1.51 -2.39 -5.79
C PHE A 78 2.80 -2.77 -6.51
N HIS A 79 2.83 -2.85 -7.84
CA HIS A 79 4.06 -3.24 -8.56
C HIS A 79 5.22 -2.27 -8.35
N ARG A 80 4.91 -0.97 -8.28
CA ARG A 80 5.93 0.08 -8.09
C ARG A 80 6.59 -0.03 -6.71
N GLY A 81 5.81 -0.25 -5.66
CA GLY A 81 6.35 -0.40 -4.31
C GLY A 81 6.87 -1.81 -4.03
N PHE A 82 6.10 -2.85 -4.33
CA PHE A 82 6.46 -4.24 -4.06
C PHE A 82 7.85 -4.57 -4.61
N LEU A 83 8.13 -4.30 -5.89
CA LEU A 83 9.41 -4.67 -6.49
C LEU A 83 10.63 -3.94 -5.90
N THR A 84 10.45 -2.74 -5.34
CA THR A 84 11.56 -1.98 -4.71
C THR A 84 11.71 -2.30 -3.22
N GLU A 85 10.65 -2.79 -2.57
CA GLU A 85 10.61 -2.92 -1.12
C GLU A 85 10.76 -4.37 -0.62
N ILE A 86 10.51 -5.38 -1.46
CA ILE A 86 10.44 -6.82 -1.05
C ILE A 86 11.74 -7.43 -0.50
N ASP A 87 12.90 -6.82 -0.79
CA ASP A 87 14.21 -7.32 -0.36
C ASP A 87 14.67 -6.82 1.01
N HIS A 88 13.88 -5.94 1.64
CA HIS A 88 14.06 -5.53 3.03
C HIS A 88 13.82 -6.73 3.97
N GLU A 89 14.40 -6.69 5.18
CA GLU A 89 14.29 -7.80 6.15
C GLU A 89 12.86 -8.06 6.63
N GLY A 90 11.98 -7.06 6.55
CA GLY A 90 10.54 -7.22 6.71
C GLY A 90 9.76 -6.22 5.83
N LEU A 91 8.44 -6.35 5.82
CA LEU A 91 7.59 -5.60 4.89
C LEU A 91 6.28 -5.15 5.54
N ILE A 92 5.95 -3.87 5.39
CA ILE A 92 4.65 -3.32 5.72
C ILE A 92 3.82 -3.17 4.43
N VAL A 93 2.67 -3.85 4.42
CA VAL A 93 1.68 -3.77 3.35
C VAL A 93 0.52 -2.89 3.82
N ASP A 94 0.48 -1.63 3.38
CA ASP A 94 -0.56 -0.70 3.79
C ASP A 94 -1.73 -0.72 2.80
N ILE A 95 -2.92 -1.11 3.28
CA ILE A 95 -4.17 -1.06 2.49
C ILE A 95 -5.23 -0.19 3.18
N ARG A 96 -4.82 0.69 4.10
CA ARG A 96 -5.73 1.69 4.68
C ARG A 96 -6.33 2.53 3.55
N PHE A 97 -7.61 2.86 3.64
CA PHE A 97 -8.33 3.61 2.60
C PHE A 97 -8.46 2.88 1.23
N ASN A 98 -8.23 1.56 1.17
CA ASN A 98 -8.37 0.82 -0.07
C ASN A 98 -9.82 0.77 -0.59
N GLY A 99 -10.05 1.33 -1.78
CA GLY A 99 -11.39 1.46 -2.38
C GLY A 99 -12.01 0.20 -2.97
N GLY A 100 -11.35 -0.96 -2.89
CA GLY A 100 -11.84 -2.22 -3.47
C GLY A 100 -11.63 -2.34 -4.98
N GLY A 101 -12.18 -3.38 -5.60
CA GLY A 101 -11.89 -3.75 -6.99
C GLY A 101 -11.95 -5.25 -7.22
N HIS A 102 -10.91 -5.85 -7.82
CA HIS A 102 -10.90 -7.29 -8.17
C HIS A 102 -9.49 -7.92 -8.29
N VAL A 103 -8.41 -7.22 -7.95
CA VAL A 103 -7.03 -7.73 -8.10
C VAL A 103 -6.42 -8.29 -6.81
N SER A 104 -7.14 -8.34 -5.69
CA SER A 104 -6.63 -8.82 -4.39
C SER A 104 -5.94 -10.18 -4.48
N GLN A 105 -6.51 -11.13 -5.22
CA GLN A 105 -5.96 -12.47 -5.44
C GLN A 105 -4.57 -12.47 -6.10
N LEU A 106 -4.29 -11.48 -6.96
CA LEU A 106 -3.00 -11.36 -7.65
C LEU A 106 -1.92 -10.86 -6.67
N LEU A 107 -2.29 -9.91 -5.80
CA LEU A 107 -1.42 -9.40 -4.75
C LEU A 107 -1.11 -10.50 -3.73
N LEU A 108 -2.14 -11.20 -3.23
CA LEU A 108 -2.00 -12.32 -2.30
C LEU A 108 -1.10 -13.43 -2.88
N ASN A 109 -1.24 -13.75 -4.18
CA ASN A 109 -0.38 -14.73 -4.82
C ASN A 109 1.11 -14.35 -4.78
N LYS A 110 1.44 -13.07 -4.97
CA LYS A 110 2.82 -12.58 -4.91
C LYS A 110 3.35 -12.51 -3.48
N LEU A 111 2.54 -12.02 -2.54
CA LEU A 111 2.91 -11.91 -1.13
C LEU A 111 3.11 -13.29 -0.46
N ALA A 112 2.40 -14.32 -0.92
CA ALA A 112 2.50 -15.66 -0.36
C ALA A 112 3.66 -16.51 -0.90
N ARG A 113 4.56 -15.93 -1.72
CA ARG A 113 5.70 -16.66 -2.27
C ARG A 113 6.80 -16.80 -1.22
N ASP A 114 7.07 -18.02 -0.82
CA ASP A 114 8.21 -18.32 0.03
C ASP A 114 9.53 -18.12 -0.72
N ARG A 115 10.45 -17.36 -0.12
CA ARG A 115 11.84 -17.30 -0.57
C ARG A 115 12.56 -18.57 -0.13
N ILE A 116 12.72 -19.51 -1.06
CA ILE A 116 13.25 -20.85 -0.77
C ILE A 116 14.72 -21.03 -1.17
N GLY A 117 15.33 -20.04 -1.80
CA GLY A 117 16.74 -20.13 -2.18
C GLY A 117 17.30 -18.85 -2.78
N TYR A 118 18.55 -18.96 -3.21
CA TYR A 118 19.28 -17.88 -3.85
C TYR A 118 20.13 -18.43 -5.00
N SER A 119 20.21 -17.66 -6.08
CA SER A 119 21.17 -17.84 -7.17
C SER A 119 22.31 -16.85 -7.00
N VAL A 120 23.54 -17.34 -6.96
CA VAL A 120 24.72 -16.49 -6.91
C VAL A 120 25.32 -16.39 -8.30
N THR A 121 25.07 -15.28 -8.96
CA THR A 121 25.49 -15.07 -10.34
C THR A 121 26.96 -14.62 -10.41
N ARG A 122 27.59 -14.81 -11.58
CA ARG A 122 28.98 -14.39 -11.80
C ARG A 122 29.16 -12.86 -11.78
N TRP A 123 28.17 -12.10 -12.26
CA TRP A 123 28.29 -10.67 -12.52
C TRP A 123 27.20 -9.79 -11.90
N MET A 124 26.04 -10.36 -11.55
CA MET A 124 24.85 -9.61 -11.12
C MET A 124 24.61 -9.67 -9.60
N GLY A 125 25.45 -10.40 -8.86
CA GLY A 125 25.31 -10.60 -7.42
C GLY A 125 24.39 -11.76 -7.06
N VAL A 126 23.79 -11.68 -5.87
CA VAL A 126 22.90 -12.69 -5.29
C VAL A 126 21.46 -12.34 -5.62
N GLU A 127 20.72 -13.28 -6.20
CA GLU A 127 19.31 -13.12 -6.54
C GLU A 127 18.46 -14.11 -5.75
N PRO A 128 17.30 -13.71 -5.20
CA PRO A 128 16.40 -14.65 -4.54
C PRO A 128 15.69 -15.57 -5.54
N TYR A 129 15.28 -16.75 -5.06
CA TYR A 129 14.43 -17.68 -5.78
C TYR A 129 13.21 -18.07 -4.92
N PRO A 130 11.97 -17.84 -5.43
CA PRO A 130 11.64 -17.03 -6.62
C PRO A 130 12.07 -15.56 -6.50
N THR A 131 12.33 -14.89 -7.62
CA THR A 131 12.83 -13.50 -7.64
C THR A 131 11.88 -12.51 -6.95
N GLU A 132 10.57 -12.70 -7.14
CA GLU A 132 9.53 -11.86 -6.54
C GLU A 132 8.96 -12.55 -5.29
N SER A 133 9.80 -12.80 -4.29
CA SER A 133 9.39 -13.37 -2.99
C SER A 133 9.75 -12.41 -1.86
N PRO A 134 8.83 -12.07 -0.93
CA PRO A 134 9.18 -11.33 0.27
C PRO A 134 10.31 -12.02 1.04
N ARG A 135 11.28 -11.24 1.53
CA ARG A 135 12.46 -11.79 2.21
C ARG A 135 12.18 -12.27 3.63
N GLY A 136 11.26 -11.63 4.34
CA GLY A 136 11.02 -11.88 5.76
C GLY A 136 9.59 -11.56 6.20
N PRO A 137 9.35 -11.40 7.52
CA PRO A 137 8.01 -11.25 8.07
C PRO A 137 7.30 -10.00 7.56
N MET A 138 5.98 -10.09 7.48
CA MET A 138 5.13 -9.01 7.01
C MET A 138 4.11 -8.59 8.07
N ALA A 139 3.67 -7.34 7.99
CA ALA A 139 2.45 -6.88 8.65
C ALA A 139 1.61 -6.10 7.64
N CYS A 140 0.29 -6.10 7.85
CA CYS A 140 -0.64 -5.38 7.00
C CYS A 140 -1.43 -4.36 7.80
N LEU A 141 -1.44 -3.12 7.33
CA LEU A 141 -2.22 -2.03 7.93
C LEU A 141 -3.60 -1.97 7.27
N ILE A 142 -4.64 -1.98 8.10
CA ILE A 142 -6.05 -1.93 7.69
C ILE A 142 -6.81 -0.88 8.48
N ASN A 143 -7.85 -0.31 7.90
CA ASN A 143 -8.76 0.59 8.60
C ASN A 143 -10.19 0.48 8.07
N GLU A 144 -11.10 1.22 8.69
CA GLU A 144 -12.53 1.26 8.39
C GLU A 144 -12.87 1.75 6.97
N TYR A 145 -11.90 2.35 6.25
CA TYR A 145 -12.06 2.83 4.89
C TYR A 145 -11.59 1.83 3.84
N ALA A 146 -10.89 0.75 4.24
CA ALA A 146 -10.59 -0.36 3.35
C ALA A 146 -11.85 -1.22 3.20
N GLY A 147 -12.25 -1.53 1.97
CA GLY A 147 -13.52 -2.22 1.74
C GLY A 147 -13.61 -3.02 0.44
N SER A 148 -14.67 -3.83 0.33
CA SER A 148 -14.93 -4.67 -0.85
C SER A 148 -13.79 -5.65 -1.10
N ASP A 149 -13.11 -5.59 -2.23
CA ASP A 149 -11.95 -6.45 -2.48
C ASP A 149 -10.78 -6.17 -1.48
N GLY A 150 -10.78 -5.02 -0.79
CA GLY A 150 -9.93 -4.76 0.37
C GLY A 150 -10.30 -5.58 1.62
N ASP A 151 -11.59 -5.84 1.85
CA ASP A 151 -12.04 -6.79 2.89
C ASP A 151 -11.58 -8.22 2.53
N ILE A 152 -11.74 -8.60 1.26
CA ILE A 152 -11.33 -9.91 0.73
C ILE A 152 -9.81 -10.09 0.89
N PHE A 153 -9.02 -9.07 0.52
CA PHE A 153 -7.58 -9.08 0.73
C PHE A 153 -7.21 -9.25 2.20
N SER A 154 -7.83 -8.48 3.09
CA SER A 154 -7.57 -8.53 4.54
C SER A 154 -7.82 -9.93 5.10
N ASN A 155 -8.97 -10.53 4.77
CA ASN A 155 -9.29 -11.89 5.18
C ASN A 155 -8.34 -12.92 4.56
N GLY A 156 -7.97 -12.75 3.28
CA GLY A 156 -7.00 -13.60 2.59
C GLY A 156 -5.62 -13.56 3.24
N PHE A 157 -5.11 -12.37 3.56
CA PHE A 157 -3.82 -12.16 4.22
C PHE A 157 -3.76 -12.88 5.57
N ARG A 158 -4.82 -12.77 6.39
CA ARG A 158 -4.98 -13.53 7.64
C ARG A 158 -5.05 -15.03 7.39
N THR A 159 -5.91 -15.48 6.49
CA THR A 159 -6.17 -16.91 6.24
C THR A 159 -4.92 -17.63 5.76
N MET A 160 -4.14 -16.97 4.90
CA MET A 160 -2.86 -17.45 4.38
C MET A 160 -1.71 -17.28 5.37
N LYS A 161 -1.96 -16.71 6.56
CA LYS A 161 -0.98 -16.50 7.63
C LYS A 161 0.24 -15.69 7.19
N LEU A 162 0.03 -14.68 6.35
CA LEU A 162 1.11 -13.87 5.79
C LEU A 162 1.72 -12.89 6.80
N GLY A 163 0.99 -12.58 7.87
CA GLY A 163 1.41 -11.64 8.89
C GLY A 163 0.23 -11.21 9.76
N LYS A 164 0.46 -10.22 10.63
CA LYS A 164 -0.60 -9.63 11.45
C LYS A 164 -1.31 -8.50 10.72
N LEU A 165 -2.63 -8.43 10.88
CA LEU A 165 -3.46 -7.28 10.55
C LEU A 165 -3.44 -6.27 11.70
N ILE A 166 -3.18 -5.00 11.42
CA ILE A 166 -3.02 -3.95 12.42
C ILE A 166 -3.87 -2.74 12.02
N GLY A 167 -4.58 -2.15 12.98
CA GLY A 167 -5.34 -0.90 12.78
C GLY A 167 -6.80 -1.03 13.21
N ARG A 168 -7.74 -0.80 12.30
CA ARG A 168 -9.19 -0.87 12.58
C ARG A 168 -9.91 -1.84 11.66
N ARG A 169 -11.05 -2.34 12.14
CA ARG A 169 -11.93 -3.24 11.38
C ARG A 169 -12.32 -2.58 10.07
N THR A 170 -12.24 -3.33 8.98
CA THR A 170 -12.58 -2.89 7.62
C THR A 170 -14.07 -2.65 7.41
N TRP A 171 -14.44 -2.14 6.23
CA TRP A 171 -15.80 -1.69 5.91
C TRP A 171 -16.87 -2.80 5.95
N GLY A 172 -16.57 -3.98 5.40
CA GLY A 172 -17.49 -5.13 5.44
C GLY A 172 -18.53 -5.19 4.34
N GLY A 173 -18.18 -4.86 3.10
CA GLY A 173 -19.11 -4.93 1.96
C GLY A 173 -18.57 -5.80 0.83
N VAL A 174 -18.84 -7.11 0.90
CA VAL A 174 -18.26 -8.14 0.01
C VAL A 174 -19.29 -8.81 -0.90
N VAL A 175 -20.46 -8.22 -1.11
CA VAL A 175 -21.36 -8.65 -2.20
C VAL A 175 -21.05 -7.85 -3.46
N GLY A 176 -20.40 -8.50 -4.42
CA GLY A 176 -19.97 -7.91 -5.68
C GLY A 176 -21.14 -7.48 -6.57
N ILE A 177 -20.85 -6.53 -7.46
CA ILE A 177 -21.81 -5.92 -8.39
C ILE A 177 -21.39 -6.22 -9.83
N TRP A 178 -22.35 -6.18 -10.77
CA TRP A 178 -22.06 -6.21 -12.20
C TRP A 178 -22.95 -5.22 -12.96
N PRO A 179 -22.62 -3.91 -12.90
CA PRO A 179 -23.42 -2.87 -13.51
C PRO A 179 -23.46 -3.02 -15.04
N ARG A 180 -24.64 -3.32 -15.56
CA ARG A 180 -24.86 -3.55 -17.01
C ARG A 180 -26.19 -3.01 -17.54
N ASN A 181 -27.02 -2.43 -16.66
CA ASN A 181 -28.34 -1.91 -16.99
C ASN A 181 -28.39 -0.41 -16.70
N THR A 182 -28.72 0.40 -17.71
CA THR A 182 -28.94 1.84 -17.59
C THR A 182 -30.43 2.17 -17.61
N LEU A 183 -30.80 3.24 -16.91
CA LEU A 183 -32.15 3.81 -16.95
C LEU A 183 -32.33 4.68 -18.21
N VAL A 184 -33.57 5.12 -18.45
CA VAL A 184 -33.93 5.93 -19.63
C VAL A 184 -33.19 7.27 -19.72
N ASP A 185 -32.69 7.78 -18.60
CA ASP A 185 -31.91 9.02 -18.49
C ASP A 185 -30.39 8.78 -18.55
N GLY A 186 -29.95 7.53 -18.72
CA GLY A 186 -28.54 7.14 -18.71
C GLY A 186 -27.96 6.77 -17.35
N THR A 187 -28.73 6.86 -16.26
CA THR A 187 -28.28 6.47 -14.91
C THR A 187 -27.87 5.00 -14.88
N LEU A 188 -26.67 4.72 -14.40
CA LEU A 188 -26.18 3.36 -14.18
C LEU A 188 -26.58 2.87 -12.79
N THR A 189 -27.20 1.71 -12.71
CA THR A 189 -27.56 1.08 -11.43
C THR A 189 -26.61 -0.06 -11.09
N THR A 190 -26.40 -0.27 -9.80
CA THR A 190 -25.64 -1.40 -9.26
C THR A 190 -26.55 -2.26 -8.40
N GLN A 191 -26.38 -3.57 -8.45
CA GLN A 191 -27.11 -4.53 -7.63
C GLN A 191 -26.12 -5.50 -7.00
N PRO A 192 -26.25 -5.82 -5.70
CA PRO A 192 -25.46 -6.86 -5.07
C PRO A 192 -25.86 -8.21 -5.66
N GLU A 193 -24.97 -8.83 -6.44
CA GLU A 193 -25.22 -10.05 -7.21
C GLU A 193 -24.28 -11.22 -6.83
N PHE A 194 -23.07 -10.92 -6.35
CA PHE A 194 -22.02 -11.94 -6.14
C PHE A 194 -21.60 -12.00 -4.68
N SER A 195 -22.33 -12.77 -3.87
CA SER A 195 -21.97 -12.96 -2.47
C SER A 195 -20.70 -13.79 -2.33
N ASN A 196 -19.76 -13.34 -1.49
CA ASN A 196 -18.53 -14.07 -1.23
C ASN A 196 -18.62 -14.88 0.07
N TRP A 197 -18.21 -16.15 0.00
CA TRP A 197 -18.08 -17.05 1.14
C TRP A 197 -16.60 -17.42 1.30
N PHE A 198 -16.11 -17.41 2.54
CA PHE A 198 -14.72 -17.77 2.84
C PHE A 198 -14.62 -18.89 3.86
N GLN A 199 -13.58 -19.71 3.74
CA GLN A 199 -13.30 -20.75 4.72
C GLN A 199 -13.05 -20.11 6.11
N GLY A 200 -13.61 -20.70 7.16
CA GLY A 200 -13.46 -20.23 8.54
C GLY A 200 -14.48 -19.18 8.96
N VAL A 201 -14.79 -18.20 8.10
CA VAL A 201 -15.73 -17.10 8.43
C VAL A 201 -17.08 -17.18 7.70
N GLY A 202 -17.18 -18.04 6.69
CA GLY A 202 -18.36 -18.20 5.86
C GLY A 202 -18.79 -16.91 5.16
N TRP A 203 -20.04 -16.51 5.36
CA TRP A 203 -20.61 -15.24 4.86
C TRP A 203 -20.35 -14.05 5.80
N GLY A 204 -19.64 -14.26 6.91
CA GLY A 204 -19.61 -13.34 8.05
C GLY A 204 -18.81 -12.05 7.86
N ILE A 205 -18.24 -11.80 6.67
CA ILE A 205 -17.58 -10.51 6.36
C ILE A 205 -18.62 -9.47 5.94
N GLU A 206 -19.67 -9.87 5.23
CA GLU A 206 -20.71 -8.94 4.78
C GLU A 206 -21.42 -8.30 5.97
N ASN A 207 -21.61 -6.99 5.92
CA ASN A 207 -22.17 -6.15 6.98
C ASN A 207 -21.38 -6.21 8.31
N TYR A 208 -20.09 -6.62 8.25
CA TYR A 208 -19.22 -6.70 9.41
C TYR A 208 -17.79 -6.20 9.16
N GLY A 209 -17.07 -6.77 8.18
CA GLY A 209 -15.66 -6.47 7.91
C GLY A 209 -14.70 -7.53 8.46
N VAL A 210 -13.43 -7.17 8.53
CA VAL A 210 -12.34 -8.01 9.02
C VAL A 210 -11.70 -7.30 10.20
N ASP A 211 -11.80 -7.88 11.39
CA ASP A 211 -11.11 -7.34 12.56
C ASP A 211 -9.59 -7.44 12.38
N PRO A 212 -8.80 -6.45 12.84
CA PRO A 212 -7.36 -6.60 12.93
C PRO A 212 -6.98 -7.59 14.04
N ASP A 213 -5.78 -8.14 13.96
CA ASP A 213 -5.19 -8.91 15.06
C ASP A 213 -4.75 -7.98 16.19
N ILE A 214 -4.35 -6.74 15.85
CA ILE A 214 -3.98 -5.69 16.80
C ILE A 214 -4.81 -4.43 16.49
N VAL A 215 -5.76 -4.12 17.37
CA VAL A 215 -6.59 -2.91 17.25
C VAL A 215 -5.77 -1.69 17.66
N VAL A 216 -5.68 -0.71 16.77
CA VAL A 216 -5.01 0.58 17.00
C VAL A 216 -5.85 1.71 16.41
N ASP A 217 -6.14 2.69 17.25
CA ASP A 217 -6.82 3.92 16.89
C ASP A 217 -5.85 5.00 16.42
N ILE A 218 -6.28 5.81 15.46
CA ILE A 218 -5.68 7.13 15.24
C ILE A 218 -6.61 8.17 15.87
N LEU A 219 -6.25 8.68 17.05
CA LEU A 219 -7.10 9.63 17.76
C LEU A 219 -7.06 11.01 17.10
N PRO A 220 -8.07 11.88 17.30
CA PRO A 220 -8.02 13.26 16.82
C PRO A 220 -6.77 14.02 17.29
N ALA A 221 -6.26 13.73 18.48
CA ALA A 221 -5.04 14.32 19.02
C ALA A 221 -3.76 13.79 18.34
N ASP A 222 -3.78 12.57 17.77
CA ASP A 222 -2.68 12.04 16.97
C ASP A 222 -2.66 12.72 15.59
N TYR A 223 -3.82 12.82 14.94
CA TYR A 223 -3.97 13.59 13.71
C TYR A 223 -3.50 15.05 13.88
N ALA A 224 -3.94 15.74 14.93
CA ALA A 224 -3.55 17.12 15.20
C ALA A 224 -2.03 17.28 15.45
N ALA A 225 -1.37 16.22 15.91
CA ALA A 225 0.06 16.20 16.17
C ALA A 225 0.89 15.59 15.02
N GLY A 226 0.27 15.22 13.90
CA GLY A 226 0.93 14.56 12.78
C GLY A 226 1.51 13.18 13.12
N ARG A 227 0.93 12.46 14.09
CA ARG A 227 1.35 11.11 14.47
C ARG A 227 0.49 10.05 13.79
N ASP A 228 1.14 8.96 13.36
CA ASP A 228 0.48 7.77 12.81
C ASP A 228 0.76 6.55 13.72
N PRO A 229 -0.05 6.34 14.78
CA PRO A 229 0.14 5.23 15.70
C PRO A 229 -0.09 3.86 15.05
N GLN A 230 -0.84 3.77 13.96
CA GLN A 230 -1.03 2.50 13.23
C GLN A 230 0.24 2.12 12.48
N LEU A 231 0.88 3.08 11.81
CA LEU A 231 2.16 2.86 11.13
C LEU A 231 3.28 2.55 12.12
N ASP A 232 3.38 3.32 13.21
CA ASP A 232 4.33 3.05 14.30
C ASP A 232 4.15 1.64 14.86
N ARG A 233 2.91 1.21 15.11
CA ARG A 233 2.65 -0.14 15.59
C ARG A 233 3.01 -1.22 14.56
N GLY A 234 2.80 -0.94 13.27
CA GLY A 234 3.23 -1.82 12.18
C GLY A 234 4.74 -2.02 12.18
N ILE A 235 5.49 -0.93 12.32
CA ILE A 235 6.96 -0.96 12.42
C ILE A 235 7.41 -1.79 13.62
N GLU A 236 6.85 -1.51 14.81
CA GLU A 236 7.18 -2.24 16.04
C GLU A 236 6.96 -3.74 15.89
N GLU A 237 5.83 -4.15 15.32
CA GLU A 237 5.47 -5.55 15.18
C GLU A 237 6.36 -6.28 14.17
N VAL A 238 6.65 -5.65 13.03
CA VAL A 238 7.55 -6.26 12.03
C VAL A 238 8.97 -6.38 12.56
N LEU A 239 9.51 -5.35 13.23
CA LEU A 239 10.84 -5.41 13.83
C LEU A 239 10.95 -6.52 14.87
N LYS A 240 9.92 -6.68 15.72
CA LYS A 240 9.84 -7.76 16.69
C LYS A 240 9.86 -9.14 16.02
N GLU A 241 9.11 -9.32 14.93
CA GLU A 241 9.09 -10.58 14.18
C GLU A 241 10.43 -10.83 13.47
N ILE A 242 11.13 -9.79 12.99
CA ILE A 242 12.49 -9.91 12.44
C ILE A 242 13.47 -10.41 13.51
N GLU A 243 13.39 -9.88 14.74
CA GLU A 243 14.25 -10.31 15.84
C GLU A 243 13.96 -11.77 16.25
N ALA A 244 12.69 -12.16 16.27
CA ALA A 244 12.27 -13.52 16.63
C ALA A 244 12.59 -14.54 15.53
N ASN A 245 12.40 -14.16 14.26
CA ASN A 245 12.48 -15.01 13.08
C ASN A 245 13.27 -14.29 11.96
N PRO A 246 14.59 -14.11 12.11
CA PRO A 246 15.38 -13.34 11.16
C PRO A 246 15.38 -14.00 9.77
N PRO A 247 15.25 -13.21 8.69
CA PRO A 247 15.26 -13.75 7.34
C PRO A 247 16.59 -14.41 7.01
N ILE A 248 16.54 -15.58 6.38
CA ILE A 248 17.74 -16.36 6.08
C ILE A 248 18.51 -15.70 4.93
N LEU A 249 19.77 -15.35 5.21
CA LEU A 249 20.77 -15.04 4.19
C LEU A 249 21.96 -15.99 4.38
N PRO A 250 22.12 -17.01 3.51
CA PRO A 250 23.20 -17.98 3.62
C PRO A 250 24.58 -17.33 3.47
N ASP A 251 25.61 -17.97 4.05
CA ASP A 251 26.99 -17.68 3.65
C ASP A 251 27.25 -18.31 2.27
N PHE A 252 27.65 -17.48 1.31
CA PHE A 252 27.94 -17.90 -0.07
C PHE A 252 29.43 -18.15 -0.32
N SER A 253 30.28 -18.11 0.72
CA SER A 253 31.72 -18.27 0.62
C SER A 253 32.15 -19.64 0.06
N GLU A 254 31.40 -20.71 0.37
CA GLU A 254 31.66 -22.10 -0.05
C GLU A 254 31.02 -22.48 -1.40
N ARG A 255 30.52 -21.51 -2.18
CA ARG A 255 29.88 -21.81 -3.47
C ARG A 255 30.84 -22.55 -4.44
N PRO A 256 30.34 -23.44 -5.31
CA PRO A 256 31.19 -24.18 -6.25
C PRO A 256 32.09 -23.26 -7.09
N ASN A 257 33.40 -23.53 -7.07
CA ASN A 257 34.40 -22.78 -7.82
C ASN A 257 35.06 -23.68 -8.89
N LEU A 258 34.66 -23.48 -10.15
CA LEU A 258 35.18 -24.23 -11.31
C LEU A 258 36.57 -23.74 -11.78
N GLY A 259 37.19 -22.78 -11.10
CA GLY A 259 38.52 -22.26 -11.41
C GLY A 259 39.68 -23.07 -10.86
N VAL A 260 39.41 -24.18 -10.15
CA VAL A 260 40.43 -25.07 -9.58
C VAL A 260 40.26 -26.47 -10.18
N HIS A 261 40.75 -26.63 -11.42
CA HIS A 261 41.10 -27.91 -12.02
C HIS A 261 42.52 -27.82 -12.56
#